data_AF-A0A1G4XPZ8-F1
#
_entry.id   AF-A0A1G4XPZ8-F1
#
_cell.length_a   1.000
_cell.length_b   1.000
_cell.length_c   1.000
_cell.angle_alpha   90.00
_cell.angle_beta   90.00
_cell.angle_gamma   90.00
#
_symmetry.space_group_name_H-M   'P 1'
#
loop_
_entity.id
_entity.type
_entity.pdbx_description
1 polymer ?
#
loop_
_entity_poly.entity_id
_entity_poly.type
_entity_poly.pdbx_seq_one_letter_code
_entity_poly.pdbx_strand_id
1 'polypeptide(L)' 'MFTKGSLIRGWFIGTTVFTCFTFSDYLSANYFHDSKIPWLIGVFTALAINWGAIGSLKQLR' A
#
# COMPACT_ATOMS: atom_id res chain seq x y z
N MET A 1 -17.42 4.71 16.65
CA MET A 1 -17.19 3.41 17.32
C MET A 1 -16.18 2.67 16.46
N PHE A 2 -14.93 2.51 16.93
CA PHE A 2 -13.91 1.73 16.20
C PHE A 2 -14.32 0.26 16.24
N THR A 3 -14.85 -0.28 15.14
CA THR A 3 -15.09 -1.72 15.04
C THR A 3 -13.79 -2.42 14.69
N LYS A 4 -13.66 -3.71 15.06
CA LYS A 4 -12.50 -4.51 14.67
C LYS A 4 -12.31 -4.50 13.14
N GLY A 5 -13.41 -4.50 12.38
CA GLY A 5 -13.38 -4.33 10.93
C GLY A 5 -12.78 -3.01 10.45
N SER A 6 -13.09 -1.87 11.11
CA SER A 6 -12.48 -0.58 10.76
C SER A 6 -10.99 -0.54 11.10
N LEU A 7 -10.56 -1.22 12.16
CA LEU A 7 -9.15 -1.32 12.55
C LEU A 7 -8.34 -2.16 11.54
N ILE A 8 -8.86 -3.33 11.15
CA ILE A 8 -8.21 -4.21 10.16
C ILE A 8 -8.11 -3.51 8.80
N ARG A 9 -9.15 -2.77 8.41
CA ARG A 9 -9.15 -1.93 7.21
C ARG A 9 -8.06 -0.87 7.23
N GLY A 10 -8.02 -0.07 8.28
CA GLY A 10 -6.99 0.97 8.43
C GLY A 10 -5.59 0.37 8.46
N TRP A 11 -5.41 -0.75 9.18
CA TRP A 11 -4.15 -1.46 9.27
C TRP A 11 -3.71 -2.01 7.91
N PHE A 12 -4.60 -2.68 7.17
CA PHE A 12 -4.30 -3.22 5.83
C PHE A 12 -3.89 -2.12 4.85
N ILE A 13 -4.64 -1.01 4.82
CA ILE A 13 -4.31 0.12 3.94
C ILE A 13 -2.94 0.69 4.33
N GLY A 14 -2.72 0.89 5.64
CA GLY A 14 -1.46 1.42 6.17
C GLY A 14 -0.25 0.54 5.85
N THR A 15 -0.35 -0.78 6.07
CA THR A 15 0.75 -1.71 5.78
C THR A 15 0.99 -1.86 4.29
N THR A 16 -0.06 -1.83 3.47
CA THR A 16 0.06 -1.88 1.99
C THR A 16 0.81 -0.66 1.49
N VAL A 17 0.40 0.55 1.91
CA VAL A 17 1.07 1.80 1.51
C VAL A 17 2.51 1.79 2.00
N PHE A 18 2.75 1.49 3.29
CA PHE A 18 4.11 1.44 3.84
C PHE A 18 5.00 0.48 3.04
N THR A 19 4.55 -0.75 2.83
CA THR A 19 5.33 -1.78 2.13
C THR A 19 5.65 -1.37 0.69
N CYS A 20 4.66 -0.89 -0.06
CA CYS A 20 4.87 -0.47 -1.45
C CYS A 20 5.84 0.71 -1.54
N PHE A 21 5.77 1.68 -0.63
CA PHE A 21 6.66 2.83 -0.64
C PHE A 21 8.08 2.46 -0.19
N THR A 22 8.24 1.73 0.90
CA THR A 22 9.56 1.26 1.37
C THR A 22 10.24 0.37 0.34
N PHE A 23 9.50 -0.53 -0.31
CA PHE A 23 10.05 -1.39 -1.36
C PHE A 23 10.45 -0.58 -2.60
N SER A 24 9.68 0.44 -2.96
CA SER A 24 10.00 1.32 -4.07
C SER A 24 11.22 2.19 -3.80
N ASP A 25 11.36 2.67 -2.57
CA ASP A 25 12.53 3.42 -2.09
C ASP A 25 13.78 2.54 -2.13
N TYR A 26 13.67 1.31 -1.63
CA TYR A 26 14.72 0.30 -1.73
C TYR A 26 15.12 0.02 -3.18
N LEU A 27 14.15 -0.18 -4.08
CA LEU A 27 14.43 -0.37 -5.51
C LEU A 27 15.12 0.85 -6.11
N SER A 28 14.69 2.05 -5.74
CA SER A 28 15.27 3.29 -6.24
C SER A 28 16.74 3.45 -5.85
N ALA A 29 17.04 3.28 -4.57
CA ALA A 29 18.39 3.39 -4.04
C ALA A 29 19.34 2.33 -4.61
N ASN A 30 18.85 1.10 -4.84
CA ASN A 30 19.72 -0.02 -5.24
C ASN A 30 19.82 -0.23 -6.75
N TYR A 31 18.80 0.13 -7.53
CA TYR A 31 18.72 -0.23 -8.95
C TYR A 31 18.47 0.96 -9.89
N PHE A 32 18.06 2.12 -9.38
CA PHE A 32 17.70 3.27 -10.22
C PHE A 32 18.41 4.57 -9.85
N HIS A 33 19.52 4.51 -9.10
CA HIS A 33 20.32 5.69 -8.70
C HIS A 33 19.45 6.82 -8.12
N ASP A 34 18.57 6.51 -7.16
CA ASP A 34 17.66 7.46 -6.52
C ASP A 34 16.63 8.13 -7.48
N SER A 35 16.35 7.51 -8.63
CA SER A 35 15.30 7.97 -9.53
C SER A 35 13.91 7.90 -8.88
N LYS A 36 13.02 8.82 -9.24
CA LYS A 36 11.63 8.84 -8.74
C LYS A 36 10.69 7.85 -9.44
N ILE A 37 11.17 7.12 -10.45
CA ILE A 37 10.35 6.17 -11.22
C ILE A 37 9.81 5.02 -10.35
N PRO A 38 10.62 4.35 -9.51
CA PRO A 38 10.13 3.27 -8.64
C PRO A 38 9.07 3.77 -7.65
N TRP A 39 9.20 5.01 -7.16
CA TRP A 39 8.21 5.61 -6.27
C TRP A 39 6.83 5.72 -6.93
N LEU A 40 6.77 6.14 -8.20
CA LEU A 40 5.52 6.15 -8.97
C LEU A 40 4.92 4.75 -9.10
N ILE A 41 5.75 3.74 -9.37
CA ILE A 41 5.32 2.34 -9.44
C ILE A 41 4.75 1.88 -8.09
N GLY A 42 5.37 2.26 -6.98
CA GLY A 42 4.89 2.02 -5.63
C GLY A 42 3.49 2.60 -5.38
N VAL A 43 3.24 3.84 -5.81
CA VAL A 43 1.94 4.50 -5.71
C VAL A 43 0.87 3.74 -6.50
N PHE A 44 1.14 3.41 -7.77
CA PHE A 44 0.19 2.68 -8.60
C PHE A 44 -0.09 1.27 -8.06
N THR A 45 0.94 0.59 -7.54
CA THR A 45 0.80 -0.74 -6.95
C THR A 45 -0.03 -0.69 -5.67
N ALA A 46 0.24 0.27 -4.78
CA ALA A 46 -0.54 0.47 -3.57
C ALA A 46 -2.02 0.78 -3.89
N LEU A 47 -2.29 1.60 -4.90
CA LEU A 47 -3.65 1.88 -5.37
C LEU A 47 -4.34 0.63 -5.90
N ALA A 48 -3.66 -0.16 -6.75
CA ALA A 48 -4.20 -1.39 -7.30
C ALA A 48 -4.57 -2.42 -6.21
N ILE A 49 -3.69 -2.62 -5.23
CA ILE A 49 -3.92 -3.54 -4.11
C ILE A 49 -5.09 -3.05 -3.25
N ASN A 50 -5.10 -1.77 -2.86
CA ASN A 50 -6.17 -1.23 -2.04
C ASN A 50 -7.52 -1.25 -2.75
N TRP A 51 -7.54 -0.99 -4.06
CA TRP A 51 -8.75 -1.05 -4.88
C TRP A 51 -9.28 -2.47 -4.98
N GLY A 52 -8.41 -3.45 -5.26
CA GLY A 52 -8.80 -4.86 -5.33
C GLY A 52 -9.27 -5.41 -3.97
N ALA A 53 -8.60 -5.01 -2.89
CA ALA A 53 -8.95 -5.44 -1.54
C ALA A 53 -10.22 -4.77 -1.00
N ILE A 54 -10.69 -3.66 -1.59
CA ILE A 54 -11.80 -2.87 -1.04
C ILE A 54 -13.10 -3.68 -0.92
N GLY A 55 -13.34 -4.62 -1.85
CA GLY A 55 -14.50 -5.52 -1.83
C GLY A 55 -14.50 -6.43 -0.60
N SER A 56 -13.40 -7.15 -0.39
CA SER A 56 -13.20 -8.02 0.77
C SER A 56 -13.14 -7.23 2.08
N LEU A 57 -12.49 -6.07 2.06
CA LEU A 57 -12.44 -5.18 3.20
C LEU A 57 -13.84 -4.67 3.58
N LYS A 58 -14.74 -4.39 2.63
CA LYS A 58 -16.14 -3.98 2.89
C LYS A 58 -16.97 -5.08 3.56
N GLN A 59 -16.56 -6.33 3.48
CA GLN A 59 -17.23 -7.45 4.13
C GLN A 59 -16.85 -7.60 5.61
N LEU A 60 -15.77 -6.96 6.07
CA LEU A 60 -15.41 -6.89 7.48
C LEU A 60 -16.35 -5.92 8.21
N ARG A 61 -17.30 -6.48 8.98
CA ARG A 61 -18.20 -5.74 9.90
C ARG A 61 -17.46 -5.19 11.12
#